data_AF-A0A1F4UHI4-F1
#
_entry.id   AF-A0A1F4UHI4-F1
#
_cell.length_a   1.000
_cell.length_b   1.000
_cell.length_c   1.000
_cell.angle_alpha   90.00
_cell.angle_beta   90.00
_cell.angle_gamma   90.00
#
_symmetry.space_group_name_H-M   'P 1'
#
loop_
_entity.id
_entity.type
_entity.pdbx_description
1 polymer ?
#
loop_
_entity_poly.entity_id
_entity_poly.type
_entity_poly.pdbx_seq_one_letter_code
_entity_poly.pdbx_strand_id
1 'polypeptide(L)' 'MPHLKSAYKNLRKSRRKAALNLEVKDKLKKALKGAVTPKTLPKVTKAIDKAAKRGIISENRAARLKSRLSKGTK' A
#
# COMPACT_ATOMS: atom_id res chain seq x y z
N MET A 1 9.02 -5.51 -27.08
CA MET A 1 9.51 -6.65 -26.26
C MET A 1 10.88 -6.29 -25.69
N PRO A 2 11.39 -6.93 -24.63
CA PRO A 2 12.76 -6.65 -24.18
C PRO A 2 13.75 -7.09 -25.27
N HIS A 3 14.69 -6.24 -25.66
CA HIS A 3 15.71 -6.60 -26.66
C HIS A 3 17.07 -6.90 -26.00
N LEU A 4 17.32 -6.35 -24.80
CA LEU A 4 18.54 -6.58 -24.02
C LEU A 4 18.35 -7.69 -22.98
N LYS A 5 19.40 -8.47 -22.70
CA LYS A 5 19.40 -9.49 -21.63
C LYS A 5 19.04 -8.88 -20.26
N SER A 6 19.51 -7.67 -19.99
CA SER A 6 19.18 -6.90 -18.78
C SER A 6 17.68 -6.54 -18.71
N ALA A 7 17.07 -6.19 -19.83
CA ALA A 7 15.66 -5.86 -19.92
C ALA A 7 14.77 -7.08 -19.64
N TYR A 8 15.12 -8.27 -20.15
CA TYR A 8 14.44 -9.52 -19.78
C TYR A 8 14.52 -9.82 -18.27
N LYS A 9 15.70 -9.64 -17.67
CA LYS A 9 15.89 -9.81 -16.22
C LYS A 9 15.05 -8.82 -15.42
N ASN A 10 15.01 -7.56 -15.85
CA ASN A 10 14.20 -6.53 -15.20
C ASN A 10 12.71 -6.79 -15.32
N LEU A 11 12.23 -7.29 -16.46
CA LEU A 11 10.84 -7.69 -16.64
C LEU A 11 10.45 -8.81 -15.66
N ARG A 12 11.29 -9.84 -15.49
CA ARG A 12 11.04 -10.90 -14.48
C ARG A 12 10.97 -10.35 -13.06
N LYS A 13 11.93 -9.50 -12.68
CA LYS A 13 11.97 -8.84 -11.37
C LYS A 13 10.73 -7.95 -11.14
N SER A 14 10.34 -7.19 -12.14
CA SER A 14 9.20 -6.28 -12.09
C SER A 14 7.90 -7.05 -11.91
N ARG A 15 7.66 -8.11 -12.69
CA ARG A 15 6.50 -9.00 -12.54
C ARG A 15 6.37 -9.56 -11.12
N ARG A 16 7.47 -10.06 -10.55
CA ARG A 16 7.48 -10.57 -9.16
C ARG A 16 7.13 -9.48 -8.15
N LYS A 17 7.74 -8.29 -8.28
CA LYS A 17 7.45 -7.16 -7.37
C LYS A 17 6.02 -6.67 -7.51
N ALA A 18 5.48 -6.64 -8.73
CA ALA A 18 4.12 -6.21 -9.02
C ALA A 18 3.09 -7.10 -8.31
N ALA A 19 3.25 -8.43 -8.36
CA ALA A 19 2.36 -9.36 -7.66
C ALA A 19 2.35 -9.13 -6.14
N LEU A 20 3.53 -9.04 -5.52
CA LEU A 20 3.65 -8.78 -4.08
C LEU A 20 3.08 -7.41 -3.66
N ASN A 21 3.28 -6.39 -4.50
CA ASN A 21 2.75 -5.05 -4.24
C ASN A 21 1.23 -4.99 -4.42
N LEU A 22 0.68 -5.76 -5.36
CA LEU A 22 -0.76 -5.86 -5.59
C LEU A 22 -1.49 -6.38 -4.35
N GLU A 23 -0.99 -7.46 -3.73
CA GLU A 23 -1.57 -8.00 -2.51
C GLU A 23 -1.65 -6.97 -1.37
N VAL A 24 -0.57 -6.20 -1.16
CA VAL A 24 -0.52 -5.16 -0.12
C VAL A 24 -1.46 -4.01 -0.47
N LYS A 25 -1.51 -3.61 -1.74
CA LYS A 25 -2.40 -2.55 -2.23
C LYS A 25 -3.87 -2.95 -2.05
N ASP A 26 -4.22 -4.21 -2.29
CA ASP A 26 -5.57 -4.70 -2.13
C ASP A 26 -5.95 -4.84 -0.65
N LYS A 27 -5.04 -5.31 0.20
CA LYS A 27 -5.23 -5.27 1.67
C LYS A 27 -5.48 -3.84 2.16
N LEU A 28 -4.71 -2.87 1.68
CA LEU A 28 -4.91 -1.45 2.02
C LEU A 28 -6.28 -0.93 1.53
N LYS A 29 -6.66 -1.22 0.29
CA LYS A 29 -7.97 -0.84 -0.26
C LYS A 29 -9.13 -1.44 0.55
N LYS A 30 -9.05 -2.73 0.89
CA LYS A 30 -10.06 -3.42 1.72
C LYS A 30 -10.14 -2.79 3.11
N ALA A 31 -8.99 -2.50 3.73
CA ALA A 31 -8.92 -1.85 5.03
C ALA A 31 -9.53 -0.43 5.03
N LEU A 32 -9.38 0.32 3.93
CA LEU A 32 -9.94 1.66 3.77
C LEU A 32 -11.43 1.67 3.39
N LYS A 33 -11.94 0.62 2.71
CA LYS A 33 -13.36 0.50 2.36
C LYS A 33 -14.24 0.05 3.54
N GLY A 34 -13.67 -0.69 4.50
CA GLY A 34 -14.42 -1.15 5.67
C GLY A 34 -14.80 -0.01 6.61
N ALA A 35 -15.82 -0.24 7.45
CA ALA A 35 -16.19 0.68 8.51
C ALA A 35 -15.00 0.88 9.46
N VAL A 36 -14.52 2.12 9.59
CA VAL A 36 -13.41 2.47 10.48
C VAL A 36 -14.00 2.71 11.87
N THR A 37 -14.05 1.66 12.67
CA THR A 37 -14.38 1.74 14.10
C THR A 37 -13.12 1.97 14.95
N PRO A 38 -13.24 2.45 16.20
CA PRO A 38 -12.11 2.59 17.13
C PRO A 38 -11.30 1.29 17.29
N LYS A 39 -11.95 0.12 17.24
CA LYS A 39 -11.32 -1.19 17.34
C LYS A 39 -10.51 -1.56 16.09
N THR A 40 -10.93 -1.10 14.92
CA THR A 40 -10.26 -1.39 13.64
C THR A 40 -9.21 -0.35 13.26
N LEU A 41 -9.27 0.85 13.84
CA LEU A 41 -8.32 1.93 13.62
C LEU A 41 -6.83 1.49 13.69
N PRO A 42 -6.35 0.78 14.74
CA PRO A 42 -4.95 0.37 14.82
C PRO A 42 -4.54 -0.61 13.71
N LYS A 43 -5.48 -1.42 13.20
CA LYS A 43 -5.20 -2.34 12.07
C LYS A 43 -5.06 -1.56 10.76
N VAL A 44 -5.90 -0.55 10.54
CA VAL A 44 -5.88 0.30 9.34
C VAL A 44 -4.63 1.17 9.32
N THR A 45 -4.27 1.81 10.43
CA THR A 45 -3.04 2.62 10.53
C THR A 45 -1.78 1.78 10.29
N LYS A 46 -1.70 0.59 10.90
CA LYS A 46 -0.61 -0.36 10.65
C LYS A 46 -0.51 -0.78 9.18
N ALA A 47 -1.64 -0.96 8.49
CA ALA A 47 -1.66 -1.28 7.07
C ALA A 47 -1.12 -0.12 6.21
N ILE A 48 -1.48 1.13 6.56
CA ILE A 48 -0.97 2.34 5.92
C ILE A 48 0.55 2.44 6.10
N ASP A 49 1.05 2.30 7.32
CA ASP A 49 2.48 2.43 7.61
C ASP A 49 3.31 1.33 6.94
N LYS A 50 2.80 0.09 6.88
CA LYS A 50 3.44 -1.01 6.12
C LYS A 50 3.50 -0.72 4.62
N ALA A 51 2.46 -0.10 4.05
CA ALA A 51 2.44 0.26 2.64
C ALA A 51 3.44 1.39 2.34
N ALA A 52 3.61 2.34 3.27
CA ALA A 52 4.60 3.41 3.19
C ALA A 52 6.04 2.85 3.26
N LYS A 53 6.33 1.99 4.25
CA LYS A 53 7.65 1.35 4.41
C LYS A 53 8.08 0.54 3.18
N ARG A 54 7.12 -0.05 2.45
CA ARG A 54 7.38 -0.80 1.20
C ARG A 54 7.48 0.10 -0.05
N GLY A 55 7.29 1.42 0.08
CA GLY A 55 7.31 2.36 -1.03
C GLY A 55 6.12 2.24 -1.99
N ILE A 56 5.02 1.61 -1.57
CA ILE A 56 3.81 1.44 -2.39
C ILE A 56 2.98 2.73 -2.39
N ILE A 57 3.02 3.45 -1.27
CA ILE A 57 2.49 4.81 -1.13
C ILE A 57 3.64 5.72 -0.64
N SER A 58 3.61 6.99 -1.03
CA SER A 58 4.54 7.97 -0.48
C SER A 58 4.23 8.26 0.99
N GLU A 59 5.24 8.71 1.73
CA GLU A 59 5.12 9.08 3.14
C GLU A 59 4.06 10.19 3.33
N ASN A 60 4.06 11.19 2.44
CA ASN A 60 3.06 12.27 2.44
C ASN A 60 1.64 11.74 2.24
N ARG A 61 1.47 10.72 1.38
CA ARG A 61 0.16 10.08 1.18
C ARG A 61 -0.26 9.30 2.42
N ALA A 62 0.67 8.61 3.07
CA ALA A 62 0.40 7.90 4.32
C ALA A 62 -0.01 8.86 5.44
N ALA A 63 0.72 9.97 5.62
CA ALA A 63 0.39 11.01 6.58
C ALA A 63 -1.00 11.63 6.33
N ARG A 64 -1.32 11.95 5.08
CA ARG A 64 -2.64 12.46 4.69
C ARG A 64 -3.77 11.47 5.00
N LEU A 65 -3.57 10.18 4.73
CA LEU A 65 -4.56 9.15 5.05
C LEU A 65 -4.78 9.02 6.55
N LYS A 66 -3.71 9.01 7.35
CA LYS A 66 -3.82 9.00 8.82
C LYS A 66 -4.58 10.21 9.35
N SER A 67 -4.24 11.42 8.88
CA SER A 67 -4.95 12.65 9.26
C SER A 67 -6.45 12.61 8.92
N ARG A 68 -6.82 12.12 7.73
CA ARG A 68 -8.23 11.99 7.34
C ARG A 68 -8.99 10.99 8.21
N LEU A 69 -8.36 9.87 8.57
CA LEU A 69 -8.97 8.87 9.45
C LEU A 69 -9.23 9.45 10.83
N SER A 70 -8.25 10.16 11.42
CA SER A 70 -8.42 10.80 12.73
C SER A 70 -9.51 11.87 12.75
N LYS A 71 -9.69 12.61 11.64
CA LYS A 71 -10.75 13.60 11.51
C LYS A 71 -12.15 12.97 11.36
N GLY A 72 -12.25 11.84 10.67
CA GLY A 72 -13.53 11.16 10.42
C GLY A 72 -14.04 10.30 11.57
N THR A 73 -13.22 10.07 12.60
CA THR A 73 -13.59 9.31 13.81
C THR A 73 -13.90 10.20 15.02
N LYS A 74 -14.05 11.52 14.81
CA LYS A 74 -14.54 12.47 15.81
C LYS A 74 -16.06 12.52 15.74
#